data_AF-A0A7C2AC80-F1
#
_entry.id   AF-A0A7C2AC80-F1
#
_cell.length_a   1.000
_cell.length_b   1.000
_cell.length_c   1.000
_cell.angle_alpha   90.00
_cell.angle_beta   90.00
_cell.angle_gamma   90.00
#
_symmetry.space_group_name_H-M   'P 1'
#
loop_
_entity.id
_entity.type
_entity.pdbx_description
1 polymer ?
#
loop_
_entity_poly.entity_id
_entity_poly.type
_entity_poly.pdbx_seq_one_letter_code
_entity_poly.pdbx_strand_id
1 'polypeptide(L)'
;MRAKIAVRSLVMVTVLIALLSSSALPALSLESQQSSWQSAQEDSAQAALDNLLALTLQSGMGVAFRLPAPAAAALLRQAGLNRPPWRNAFLVQAPYASGDPAYVQQPEPVNAQTLHWDPAKMDRTVSPQALAWAIINELAWVKRFEREPAPDVQRRAVQSWEGRLLGRLALLGTLFAQTNLRDPQTGLYFHGWRGGAIVDRAFLPLDQITLLWAWSKLATASPPGGNILVSPEQARQMVRQLFSALSGSQGLLRRPSELSPREAGLGVEALVSYAATLSSPQEIRPVLQLIREMLPRLSSAQGDWSAQAEAVTALLSVYRLSGERTALLEALRQWKGLQKLWDPQAELFVSRAGDAPVYLYSVQ
;
A
#
# COMPACT_ATOMS: atom_id res chain seq x y z
N MET A 1 -3.81 18.18 -24.38
CA MET A 1 -5.03 18.53 -23.62
C MET A 1 -4.83 18.02 -22.19
N ARG A 2 -5.17 18.82 -21.17
CA ARG A 2 -4.61 18.73 -19.81
C ARG A 2 -5.29 17.64 -18.98
N ALA A 3 -4.57 16.55 -18.68
CA ALA A 3 -4.95 15.61 -17.62
C ALA A 3 -4.24 16.02 -16.31
N LYS A 4 -5.00 16.18 -15.23
CA LYS A 4 -4.48 16.30 -13.86
C LYS A 4 -4.86 15.01 -13.14
N ILE A 5 -3.89 14.15 -12.88
CA ILE A 5 -4.10 13.02 -11.97
C ILE A 5 -3.90 13.57 -10.56
N ALA A 6 -4.95 13.63 -9.74
CA ALA A 6 -4.77 13.77 -8.30
C ALA A 6 -4.35 12.39 -7.76
N VAL A 7 -3.26 12.26 -6.99
CA VAL A 7 -2.90 10.97 -6.34
C VAL A 7 -3.95 10.52 -5.33
N ARG A 8 -4.94 11.38 -5.01
CA ARG A 8 -6.17 10.96 -4.33
C ARG A 8 -6.89 9.80 -5.05
N SER A 9 -6.60 9.56 -6.33
CA SER A 9 -7.22 8.54 -7.17
C SER A 9 -6.26 7.44 -7.64
N LEU A 10 -4.98 7.46 -7.24
CA LEU A 10 -4.13 6.25 -7.34
C LEU A 10 -4.38 5.35 -6.12
N VAL A 11 -5.65 5.14 -5.77
CA VAL A 11 -6.04 3.95 -5.02
C VAL A 11 -5.97 2.84 -6.05
N MET A 12 -4.76 2.33 -6.23
CA MET A 12 -4.58 1.06 -6.93
C MET A 12 -5.46 0.07 -6.18
N VAL A 13 -6.49 -0.43 -6.85
CA VAL A 13 -7.30 -1.54 -6.35
C VAL A 13 -6.39 -2.76 -6.39
N THR A 14 -5.49 -2.85 -5.41
CA THR A 14 -4.84 -4.09 -5.07
C THR A 14 -5.93 -4.89 -4.37
N VAL A 15 -6.69 -5.68 -5.12
CA VAL A 15 -7.40 -6.82 -4.54
C VAL A 15 -6.33 -7.74 -3.99
N LEU A 16 -5.92 -7.48 -2.75
CA LEU A 16 -4.85 -8.18 -2.08
C LEU A 16 -5.42 -9.53 -1.63
N ILE A 17 -5.20 -10.53 -2.49
CA ILE A 17 -4.85 -11.92 -2.16
C ILE A 17 -5.71 -12.49 -1.02
N ALA A 18 -6.86 -13.02 -1.39
CA ALA A 18 -7.81 -13.64 -0.47
C ALA A 18 -8.29 -15.03 -0.92
N LEU A 19 -7.45 -15.83 -1.58
CA LEU A 19 -7.81 -17.20 -1.95
C LEU A 19 -6.65 -18.15 -1.73
N LEU A 20 -6.38 -18.44 -0.46
CA LEU A 20 -5.84 -19.75 -0.08
C LEU A 20 -6.91 -20.44 0.77
N SER A 21 -7.32 -21.63 0.31
CA SER A 21 -8.14 -22.65 0.97
C SER A 21 -9.60 -22.32 1.30
N SER A 22 -10.53 -22.78 0.44
CA SER A 22 -11.72 -23.53 0.90
C SER A 22 -12.36 -24.28 -0.26
N SER A 23 -12.22 -25.60 -0.22
CA SER A 23 -12.86 -26.59 -1.09
C SER A 23 -14.37 -26.69 -0.84
N ALA A 24 -15.16 -26.63 -1.92
CA ALA A 24 -16.32 -27.47 -2.23
C ALA A 24 -17.25 -26.73 -3.23
N LEU A 25 -17.43 -27.32 -4.42
CA LEU A 25 -18.63 -27.35 -5.31
C LEU A 25 -18.20 -27.70 -6.78
N PRO A 26 -19.08 -28.21 -7.66
CA PRO A 26 -18.92 -29.47 -8.42
C PRO A 26 -17.87 -29.48 -9.56
N ALA A 27 -17.36 -30.68 -9.84
CA ALA A 27 -16.00 -30.97 -10.30
C ALA A 27 -15.73 -31.03 -11.82
N LEU A 28 -16.42 -30.27 -12.69
CA LEU A 28 -16.12 -30.29 -14.15
C LEU A 28 -16.01 -28.91 -14.83
N SER A 29 -15.91 -27.82 -14.08
CA SER A 29 -15.59 -26.47 -14.59
C SER A 29 -14.56 -25.69 -13.75
N LEU A 30 -14.05 -26.32 -12.69
CA LEU A 30 -13.16 -25.69 -11.72
C LEU A 30 -11.73 -25.52 -12.24
N GLU A 31 -11.17 -26.48 -12.99
CA GLU A 31 -9.77 -26.37 -13.43
C GLU A 31 -9.56 -25.25 -14.46
N SER A 32 -10.48 -25.08 -15.40
CA SER A 32 -10.41 -24.00 -16.39
C SER A 32 -10.66 -22.62 -15.77
N GLN A 33 -11.59 -22.52 -14.82
CA GLN A 33 -11.80 -21.29 -14.05
C GLN A 33 -10.61 -21.02 -13.12
N GLN A 34 -10.08 -22.03 -12.42
CA GLN A 34 -8.95 -21.87 -11.52
C GLN A 34 -7.67 -21.49 -12.27
N SER A 35 -7.46 -22.04 -13.46
CA SER A 35 -6.36 -21.64 -14.36
C SER A 35 -6.53 -20.22 -14.90
N SER A 36 -7.74 -19.82 -15.32
CA SER A 36 -7.98 -18.43 -15.76
C SER A 36 -7.89 -17.43 -14.60
N TRP A 37 -8.32 -17.81 -13.40
CA TRP A 37 -8.14 -17.03 -12.17
C TRP A 37 -6.68 -16.89 -11.78
N GLN A 38 -5.88 -17.96 -11.87
CA GLN A 38 -4.45 -17.91 -11.60
C GLN A 38 -3.73 -17.00 -12.60
N SER A 39 -4.03 -17.12 -13.90
CA SER A 39 -3.48 -16.23 -14.93
C SER A 39 -3.82 -14.77 -14.65
N ALA A 40 -5.09 -14.46 -14.37
CA ALA A 40 -5.51 -13.09 -14.06
C ALA A 40 -4.84 -12.54 -12.78
N GLN A 41 -4.59 -13.39 -11.78
CA GLN A 41 -3.84 -13.02 -10.58
C GLN A 41 -2.37 -12.71 -10.87
N GLU A 42 -1.73 -13.49 -11.74
CA GLU A 42 -0.35 -13.26 -12.17
C GLU A 42 -0.21 -11.99 -13.01
N ASP A 43 -1.12 -11.74 -13.95
CA ASP A 43 -1.12 -10.53 -14.77
C ASP A 43 -1.35 -9.27 -13.93
N SER A 44 -2.36 -9.30 -13.05
CA SER A 44 -2.64 -8.19 -12.13
C SER A 44 -1.47 -7.92 -11.18
N ALA A 45 -0.83 -8.98 -10.71
CA ALA A 45 0.38 -8.89 -9.91
C ALA A 45 1.52 -8.24 -10.69
N GLN A 46 1.81 -8.68 -11.90
CA GLN A 46 2.90 -8.11 -12.68
C GLN A 46 2.66 -6.62 -12.96
N ALA A 47 1.45 -6.23 -13.35
CA ALA A 47 1.07 -4.82 -13.52
C ALA A 47 1.25 -4.00 -12.23
N ALA A 48 0.95 -4.59 -11.06
CA ALA A 48 1.18 -3.96 -9.77
C ALA A 48 2.66 -3.76 -9.44
N LEU A 49 3.52 -4.73 -9.80
CA LEU A 49 4.96 -4.57 -9.67
C LEU A 49 5.46 -3.47 -10.60
N ASP A 50 5.05 -3.48 -11.86
CA ASP A 50 5.50 -2.52 -12.86
C ASP A 50 5.12 -1.09 -12.46
N ASN A 51 3.91 -0.88 -11.96
CA ASN A 51 3.49 0.42 -11.43
C ASN A 51 4.31 0.85 -10.20
N LEU A 52 4.63 -0.08 -9.29
CA LEU A 52 5.47 0.23 -8.15
C LEU A 52 6.89 0.61 -8.58
N LEU A 53 7.50 -0.16 -9.49
CA LEU A 53 8.83 0.14 -10.01
C LEU A 53 8.83 1.45 -10.80
N ALA A 54 7.75 1.75 -11.54
CA ALA A 54 7.58 3.03 -12.21
C ALA A 54 7.58 4.18 -11.20
N LEU A 55 6.80 4.08 -10.11
CA LEU A 55 6.77 5.07 -9.05
C LEU A 55 8.13 5.22 -8.37
N THR A 56 8.75 4.11 -7.97
CA THR A 56 9.89 4.09 -7.04
C THR A 56 11.25 4.25 -7.71
N LEU A 57 11.37 3.90 -9.00
CA LEU A 57 12.66 3.85 -9.71
C LEU A 57 12.71 4.67 -11.01
N GLN A 58 11.57 5.00 -11.62
CA GLN A 58 11.54 5.46 -13.02
C GLN A 58 10.91 6.85 -13.19
N SER A 59 9.82 7.17 -12.50
CA SER A 59 8.99 8.34 -12.82
C SER A 59 9.62 9.69 -12.45
N GLY A 60 10.60 9.70 -11.54
CA GLY A 60 11.08 10.94 -10.94
C GLY A 60 10.09 11.57 -9.94
N MET A 61 8.97 10.91 -9.64
CA MET A 61 7.84 11.47 -8.88
C MET A 61 8.05 11.38 -7.36
N GLY A 62 9.10 12.03 -6.85
CA GLY A 62 9.29 12.14 -5.41
C GLY A 62 10.61 12.75 -4.96
N VAL A 63 10.82 12.72 -3.65
CA VAL A 63 12.10 13.09 -3.04
C VAL A 63 13.11 12.00 -3.38
N ALA A 64 14.19 12.38 -4.06
CA ALA A 64 15.23 11.47 -4.48
C ALA A 64 16.06 10.98 -3.29
N PHE A 65 16.42 9.71 -3.31
CA PHE A 65 17.46 9.14 -2.48
C PHE A 65 18.65 8.72 -3.34
N ARG A 66 19.85 9.15 -2.98
CA ARG A 66 21.08 8.73 -3.66
C ARG A 66 21.72 7.59 -2.90
N LEU A 67 21.62 6.37 -3.43
CA LEU A 67 22.29 5.22 -2.86
C LEU A 67 23.82 5.39 -3.01
N PRO A 68 24.60 5.41 -1.90
CA PRO A 68 26.06 5.52 -1.99
C PRO A 68 26.67 4.38 -2.79
N ALA A 69 27.72 4.66 -3.57
CA ALA A 69 28.33 3.67 -4.46
C ALA A 69 28.76 2.36 -3.77
N PRO A 70 29.35 2.37 -2.56
CA PRO A 70 29.67 1.13 -1.84
C PRO A 70 28.42 0.31 -1.49
N ALA A 71 27.33 0.98 -1.10
CA ALA A 71 26.07 0.32 -0.77
C ALA A 71 25.39 -0.25 -2.02
N ALA A 72 25.44 0.47 -3.15
CA ALA A 72 24.95 -0.03 -4.44
C ALA A 72 25.73 -1.27 -4.91
N ALA A 73 27.06 -1.26 -4.81
CA ALA A 73 27.89 -2.41 -5.14
C ALA A 73 27.63 -3.61 -4.22
N ALA A 74 27.43 -3.37 -2.91
CA ALA A 74 27.06 -4.43 -1.97
C ALA A 74 25.70 -5.05 -2.32
N LEU A 75 24.71 -4.24 -2.68
CA LEU A 75 23.38 -4.68 -3.09
C LEU A 75 23.43 -5.63 -4.29
N LEU A 76 24.21 -5.26 -5.32
CA LEU A 76 24.42 -6.07 -6.52
C LEU A 76 25.10 -7.41 -6.19
N ARG A 77 26.19 -7.38 -5.41
CA ARG A 77 26.91 -8.60 -4.99
C ARG A 77 26.03 -9.55 -4.20
N GLN A 78 25.24 -9.03 -3.24
CA GLN A 78 24.31 -9.85 -2.45
C GLN A 78 23.20 -10.49 -3.30
N ALA A 79 22.83 -9.86 -4.41
CA ALA A 79 21.85 -10.37 -5.34
C ALA A 79 22.45 -11.29 -6.43
N GLY A 80 23.78 -11.43 -6.50
CA GLY A 80 24.45 -12.19 -7.58
C GLY A 80 24.46 -11.47 -8.92
N LEU A 81 24.36 -10.14 -8.93
CA LEU A 81 24.38 -9.32 -10.15
C LEU A 81 25.70 -8.56 -10.30
N ASN A 82 26.18 -8.43 -11.54
CA ASN A 82 27.36 -7.64 -11.87
C ASN A 82 27.03 -6.20 -12.29
N ARG A 83 25.77 -5.94 -12.64
CA ARG A 83 25.26 -4.63 -13.06
C ARG A 83 23.80 -4.46 -12.64
N PRO A 84 23.33 -3.23 -12.40
CA PRO A 84 21.93 -3.01 -12.09
C PRO A 84 21.04 -3.38 -13.30
N PRO A 85 19.83 -3.90 -13.05
CA PRO A 85 18.86 -4.15 -14.12
C PRO A 85 18.41 -2.88 -14.85
N TRP A 86 18.47 -1.73 -14.16
CA TRP A 86 18.06 -0.42 -14.66
C TRP A 86 19.25 0.54 -14.68
N ARG A 87 19.42 1.28 -15.78
CA ARG A 87 20.36 2.40 -15.86
C ARG A 87 19.68 3.66 -15.33
N ASN A 88 20.44 4.52 -14.66
CA ASN A 88 20.01 5.84 -14.19
C ASN A 88 18.73 5.84 -13.32
N ALA A 89 18.53 4.80 -12.50
CA ALA A 89 17.37 4.70 -11.63
C ALA A 89 17.22 5.92 -10.70
N PHE A 90 16.02 6.46 -10.63
CA PHE A 90 15.63 7.54 -9.72
C PHE A 90 14.95 6.93 -8.50
N LEU A 91 15.72 6.70 -7.43
CA LEU A 91 15.19 6.07 -6.22
C LEU A 91 14.34 7.09 -5.45
N VAL A 92 13.05 6.84 -5.33
CA VAL A 92 12.12 7.70 -4.58
C VAL A 92 12.04 7.22 -3.13
N GLN A 93 12.46 8.04 -2.17
CA GLN A 93 12.25 7.76 -0.74
C GLN A 93 10.89 8.26 -0.22
N ALA A 94 10.31 9.28 -0.86
CA ALA A 94 9.02 9.82 -0.49
C ALA A 94 8.28 10.30 -1.75
N PRO A 95 7.15 9.68 -2.13
CA PRO A 95 6.44 10.05 -3.34
C PRO A 95 5.75 11.40 -3.20
N TYR A 96 5.62 12.10 -4.32
CA TYR A 96 4.86 13.34 -4.42
C TYR A 96 3.36 13.09 -4.57
N ALA A 97 2.56 14.13 -4.30
CA ALA A 97 1.10 14.06 -4.26
C ALA A 97 0.44 14.08 -5.64
N SER A 98 1.16 14.39 -6.71
CA SER A 98 0.75 14.10 -8.09
C SER A 98 1.80 14.46 -9.12
N GLY A 99 1.62 13.92 -10.33
CA GLY A 99 2.35 14.30 -11.53
C GLY A 99 1.53 13.98 -12.79
N ASP A 100 1.93 14.58 -13.91
CA ASP A 100 1.46 14.21 -15.25
C ASP A 100 2.35 13.06 -15.75
N PRO A 101 1.78 11.88 -16.06
CA PRO A 101 2.56 10.70 -16.45
C PRO A 101 3.14 10.77 -17.88
N ALA A 102 2.96 11.88 -18.59
CA ALA A 102 3.56 12.06 -19.90
C ALA A 102 5.09 12.05 -19.84
N TYR A 103 5.69 11.16 -20.64
CA TYR A 103 7.14 11.17 -20.86
C TYR A 103 7.54 12.43 -21.63
N VAL A 104 8.65 13.03 -21.21
CA VAL A 104 9.24 14.22 -21.85
C VAL A 104 10.20 13.88 -22.99
N GLN A 105 10.48 12.59 -23.19
CA GLN A 105 11.38 12.06 -24.21
C GLN A 105 10.95 10.64 -24.62
N GLN A 106 11.54 10.09 -25.69
CA GLN A 106 11.26 8.73 -26.14
C GLN A 106 11.63 7.71 -25.05
N PRO A 107 10.70 6.85 -24.59
CA PRO A 107 10.98 5.88 -23.54
C PRO A 107 11.90 4.77 -24.02
N GLU A 108 12.96 4.52 -23.26
CA GLU A 108 13.83 3.35 -23.36
C GLU A 108 13.63 2.48 -22.10
N PRO A 109 13.06 1.27 -22.20
CA PRO A 109 12.67 0.47 -21.04
C PRO A 109 13.76 0.25 -20.00
N VAL A 110 15.04 0.16 -20.40
CA VAL A 110 16.14 -0.11 -19.46
C VAL A 110 16.86 1.15 -18.95
N ASN A 111 16.39 2.35 -19.31
CA ASN A 111 16.99 3.63 -18.95
C ASN A 111 15.96 4.53 -18.27
N ALA A 112 15.95 4.51 -16.94
CA ALA A 112 14.95 5.21 -16.13
C ALA A 112 14.91 6.73 -16.39
N GLN A 113 16.03 7.35 -16.77
CA GLN A 113 16.06 8.78 -17.12
C GLN A 113 15.09 9.12 -18.26
N THR A 114 14.87 8.19 -19.20
CA THR A 114 13.92 8.38 -20.31
C THR A 114 12.46 8.18 -19.91
N LEU A 115 12.23 7.62 -18.72
CA LEU A 115 10.93 7.32 -18.15
C LEU A 115 10.49 8.38 -17.13
N HIS A 116 11.29 9.43 -16.92
CA HIS A 116 10.93 10.54 -16.06
C HIS A 116 9.69 11.26 -16.60
N TRP A 117 8.80 11.59 -15.68
CA TRP A 117 7.66 12.47 -15.93
C TRP A 117 8.10 13.93 -15.88
N ASP A 118 7.28 14.83 -16.43
CA ASP A 118 7.56 16.27 -16.45
C ASP A 118 7.63 16.87 -15.03
N PRO A 119 8.82 17.28 -14.54
CA PRO A 119 8.97 17.81 -13.18
C PRO A 119 8.25 19.14 -12.95
N ALA A 120 7.91 19.88 -14.02
CA ALA A 120 7.16 21.12 -13.95
C ALA A 120 5.66 20.89 -13.67
N LYS A 121 5.17 19.66 -13.87
CA LYS A 121 3.78 19.26 -13.66
C LYS A 121 3.56 18.43 -12.41
N MET A 122 4.55 18.35 -11.52
CA MET A 122 4.46 17.61 -10.26
C MET A 122 3.96 18.50 -9.11
N ASP A 123 2.97 18.01 -8.35
CA ASP A 123 2.67 18.55 -7.03
C ASP A 123 3.65 17.94 -6.02
N ARG A 124 4.70 18.70 -5.70
CA ARG A 124 5.81 18.26 -4.83
C ARG A 124 5.47 18.17 -3.35
N THR A 125 4.19 18.17 -3.00
CA THR A 125 3.74 17.87 -1.63
C THR A 125 3.94 16.40 -1.34
N VAL A 126 4.45 16.08 -0.16
CA VAL A 126 4.47 14.73 0.39
C VAL A 126 3.40 14.67 1.47
N SER A 127 2.52 13.67 1.40
CA SER A 127 1.56 13.37 2.46
C SER A 127 1.87 12.05 3.15
N PRO A 128 1.53 11.90 4.45
CA PRO A 128 1.65 10.64 5.16
C PRO A 128 0.94 9.49 4.44
N GLN A 129 -0.25 9.71 3.90
CA GLN A 129 -0.99 8.68 3.18
C GLN A 129 -0.24 8.17 1.93
N ALA A 130 0.27 9.06 1.07
CA ALA A 130 1.00 8.64 -0.15
C ALA A 130 2.26 7.84 0.22
N LEU A 131 2.97 8.31 1.24
CA LEU A 131 4.16 7.65 1.78
C LEU A 131 3.84 6.27 2.37
N ALA A 132 2.77 6.16 3.17
CA ALA A 132 2.32 4.91 3.76
C ALA A 132 1.94 3.88 2.70
N TRP A 133 1.22 4.29 1.64
CA TRP A 133 0.87 3.40 0.54
C TRP A 133 2.09 2.89 -0.23
N ALA A 134 3.10 3.74 -0.47
CA ALA A 134 4.35 3.28 -1.06
C ALA A 134 5.02 2.20 -0.18
N ILE A 135 5.16 2.46 1.12
CA ILE A 135 5.75 1.51 2.08
C ILE A 135 4.97 0.18 2.12
N ILE A 136 3.63 0.22 2.15
CA ILE A 136 2.80 -0.99 2.15
C ILE A 136 3.05 -1.83 0.89
N ASN A 137 3.08 -1.20 -0.28
CA ASN A 137 3.29 -1.89 -1.55
C ASN A 137 4.73 -2.43 -1.67
N GLU A 138 5.73 -1.65 -1.30
CA GLU A 138 7.13 -2.08 -1.25
C GLU A 138 7.28 -3.33 -0.38
N LEU A 139 6.75 -3.31 0.85
CA LEU A 139 6.83 -4.44 1.77
C LEU A 139 6.01 -5.66 1.32
N ALA A 140 4.90 -5.46 0.60
CA ALA A 140 4.14 -6.55 0.02
C ALA A 140 4.98 -7.31 -1.02
N TRP A 141 5.68 -6.59 -1.90
CA TRP A 141 6.58 -7.18 -2.90
C TRP A 141 7.82 -7.83 -2.29
N VAL A 142 8.41 -7.21 -1.26
CA VAL A 142 9.50 -7.84 -0.50
C VAL A 142 9.07 -9.22 0.02
N LYS A 143 7.93 -9.30 0.71
CA LYS A 143 7.40 -10.56 1.25
C LYS A 143 7.07 -11.57 0.15
N ARG A 144 6.58 -11.10 -1.00
CA ARG A 144 6.27 -11.97 -2.13
C ARG A 144 7.54 -12.57 -2.74
N PHE A 145 8.55 -11.76 -3.04
CA PHE A 145 9.82 -12.26 -3.59
C PHE A 145 10.53 -13.26 -2.66
N GLU A 146 10.35 -13.12 -1.34
CA GLU A 146 10.85 -14.09 -0.36
C GLU A 146 10.10 -15.42 -0.38
N ARG A 147 8.77 -15.39 -0.58
CA ARG A 147 7.91 -16.60 -0.57
C ARG A 147 7.85 -17.32 -1.89
N GLU A 148 7.90 -16.57 -2.98
CA GLU A 148 7.71 -17.01 -4.36
C GLU A 148 8.92 -16.56 -5.20
N PRO A 149 10.12 -17.09 -4.94
CA PRO A 149 11.29 -16.76 -5.73
C PRO A 149 11.12 -17.25 -7.17
N ALA A 150 11.55 -16.45 -8.14
CA ALA A 150 11.48 -16.81 -9.54
C ALA A 150 12.19 -18.15 -9.81
N PRO A 151 11.63 -18.97 -10.72
CA PRO A 151 12.19 -20.28 -11.03
C PRO A 151 13.56 -20.16 -11.70
N ASP A 152 13.78 -19.17 -12.55
CA ASP A 152 15.04 -18.97 -13.26
C ASP A 152 16.07 -18.17 -12.44
N VAL A 153 17.34 -18.58 -12.56
CA VAL A 153 18.45 -18.02 -11.76
C VAL A 153 18.63 -16.52 -11.99
N GLN A 154 18.49 -16.06 -13.24
CA GLN A 154 18.72 -14.67 -13.58
C GLN A 154 17.61 -13.75 -13.04
N ARG A 155 16.34 -14.10 -13.21
CA ARG A 155 15.22 -13.34 -12.65
C ARG A 155 15.19 -13.43 -11.14
N ARG A 156 15.58 -14.56 -10.54
CA ARG A 156 15.73 -14.66 -9.08
C ARG A 156 16.78 -13.70 -8.55
N ALA A 157 17.91 -13.54 -9.26
CA ALA A 157 18.91 -12.53 -8.93
C ALA A 157 18.33 -11.10 -9.04
N VAL A 158 17.55 -10.82 -10.09
CA VAL A 158 16.87 -9.52 -10.24
C VAL A 158 15.83 -9.28 -9.14
N GLN A 159 14.97 -10.25 -8.83
CA GLN A 159 13.99 -10.15 -7.74
C GLN A 159 14.66 -9.98 -6.37
N SER A 160 15.78 -10.66 -6.13
CA SER A 160 16.58 -10.46 -4.91
C SER A 160 17.08 -9.02 -4.82
N TRP A 161 17.57 -8.44 -5.93
CA TRP A 161 17.97 -7.04 -5.98
C TRP A 161 16.80 -6.08 -5.78
N GLU A 162 15.68 -6.28 -6.49
CA GLU A 162 14.45 -5.49 -6.37
C GLU A 162 13.91 -5.52 -4.94
N GLY A 163 13.80 -6.70 -4.33
CA GLY A 163 13.37 -6.87 -2.95
C GLY A 163 14.28 -6.14 -1.95
N ARG A 164 15.61 -6.24 -2.08
CA ARG A 164 16.55 -5.51 -1.21
C ARG A 164 16.43 -4.00 -1.36
N LEU A 165 16.16 -3.53 -2.57
CA LEU A 165 15.98 -2.11 -2.85
C LEU A 165 14.66 -1.60 -2.25
N LEU A 166 13.55 -2.27 -2.53
CA LEU A 166 12.22 -1.92 -2.01
C LEU A 166 12.19 -1.94 -0.48
N GLY A 167 12.78 -2.94 0.16
CA GLY A 167 12.88 -2.99 1.62
C GLY A 167 13.68 -1.83 2.23
N ARG A 168 14.68 -1.32 1.50
CA ARG A 168 15.43 -0.11 1.88
C ARG A 168 14.62 1.16 1.67
N LEU A 169 13.89 1.27 0.55
CA LEU A 169 13.01 2.41 0.28
C LEU A 169 11.89 2.52 1.32
N ALA A 170 11.30 1.38 1.71
CA ALA A 170 10.29 1.34 2.77
C ALA A 170 10.83 1.90 4.10
N LEU A 171 12.06 1.53 4.47
CA LEU A 171 12.71 2.08 5.66
C LEU A 171 13.01 3.58 5.51
N LEU A 172 13.50 4.01 4.35
CA LEU A 172 13.80 5.42 4.10
C LEU A 172 12.54 6.28 4.15
N GLY A 173 11.43 5.82 3.57
CA GLY A 173 10.14 6.49 3.68
C GLY A 173 9.65 6.55 5.13
N THR A 174 9.86 5.49 5.89
CA THR A 174 9.56 5.45 7.32
C THR A 174 10.34 6.52 8.10
N LEU A 175 11.66 6.59 7.88
CA LEU A 175 12.54 7.59 8.49
C LEU A 175 12.22 9.02 8.02
N PHE A 176 11.82 9.17 6.76
CA PHE A 176 11.38 10.45 6.21
C PHE A 176 10.17 10.97 6.98
N ALA A 177 9.15 10.15 7.23
CA ALA A 177 7.99 10.53 8.01
C ALA A 177 8.37 10.96 9.42
N GLN A 178 9.21 10.16 10.11
CA GLN A 178 9.63 10.45 11.48
C GLN A 178 10.42 11.76 11.59
N THR A 179 11.25 12.06 10.60
CA THR A 179 12.11 13.24 10.61
C THR A 179 11.38 14.51 10.17
N ASN A 180 10.52 14.40 9.17
CA ASN A 180 9.98 15.56 8.46
C ASN A 180 8.49 15.83 8.70
N LEU A 181 7.72 14.82 9.12
CA LEU A 181 6.25 14.93 9.25
C LEU A 181 5.77 14.78 10.69
N ARG A 182 6.56 14.18 11.59
CA ARG A 182 6.15 13.91 12.97
C ARG A 182 6.13 15.19 13.81
N ASP A 183 5.01 15.44 14.47
CA ASP A 183 4.90 16.43 15.53
C ASP A 183 5.54 15.89 16.83
N PRO A 184 6.55 16.57 17.40
CA PRO A 184 7.20 16.12 18.62
C PRO A 184 6.29 16.16 19.85
N GLN A 185 5.24 17.00 19.86
CA GLN A 185 4.36 17.19 21.02
C GLN A 185 3.33 16.07 21.14
N THR A 186 2.62 15.77 20.05
CA THR A 186 1.56 14.76 20.03
C THR A 186 2.05 13.38 19.60
N GLY A 187 3.15 13.32 18.85
CA GLY A 187 3.61 12.10 18.18
C GLY A 187 2.81 11.71 16.93
N LEU A 188 1.84 12.53 16.52
CA LEU A 188 1.09 12.40 15.26
C LEU A 188 1.87 13.01 14.10
N TYR A 189 1.37 12.81 12.87
CA TYR A 189 2.04 13.26 11.65
C TYR A 189 1.23 14.31 10.91
N PHE A 190 1.85 15.43 10.56
CA PHE A 190 1.24 16.51 9.79
C PHE A 190 0.87 16.06 8.37
N HIS A 191 -0.22 16.62 7.82
CA HIS A 191 -0.76 16.22 6.51
C HIS A 191 0.18 16.52 5.33
N GLY A 192 0.93 17.63 5.40
CA GLY A 192 1.65 18.13 4.22
C GLY A 192 3.06 18.61 4.51
N TRP A 193 4.02 18.09 3.73
CA TRP A 193 5.39 18.60 3.66
C TRP A 193 5.73 19.00 2.23
N ARG A 194 6.49 20.08 2.05
CA ARG A 194 7.00 20.49 0.73
C ARG A 194 8.32 21.24 0.90
N GLY A 195 9.35 20.81 0.16
CA GLY A 195 10.60 21.58 0.02
C GLY A 195 11.33 21.87 1.34
N GLY A 196 11.24 20.97 2.32
CA GLY A 196 11.91 21.10 3.62
C GLY A 196 11.04 21.67 4.75
N ALA A 197 9.77 22.00 4.49
CA ALA A 197 8.88 22.57 5.50
C ALA A 197 7.50 21.89 5.55
N ILE A 198 6.87 21.93 6.73
CA ILE A 198 5.45 21.58 6.90
C ILE A 198 4.60 22.69 6.28
N VAL A 199 3.73 22.31 5.34
CA VAL A 199 2.80 23.21 4.64
C VAL A 199 1.34 23.01 5.04
N ASP A 200 1.01 21.87 5.64
CA ASP A 200 -0.31 21.60 6.22
C ASP A 200 -0.14 20.88 7.56
N ARG A 201 -0.63 21.51 8.63
CA ARG A 201 -0.49 21.05 10.02
C ARG A 201 -1.69 20.24 10.52
N ALA A 202 -2.68 19.95 9.67
CA ALA A 202 -3.80 19.10 10.06
C ALA A 202 -3.34 17.67 10.40
N PHE A 203 -4.06 17.05 11.34
CA PHE A 203 -3.93 15.62 11.63
C PHE A 203 -5.15 14.90 11.05
N LEU A 204 -5.02 14.39 9.82
CA LEU A 204 -6.13 13.68 9.18
C LEU A 204 -6.18 12.22 9.64
N PRO A 205 -7.37 11.64 9.91
CA PRO A 205 -7.51 10.24 10.30
C PRO A 205 -6.84 9.27 9.33
N LEU A 206 -7.07 9.44 8.02
CA LEU A 206 -6.49 8.57 6.99
C LEU A 206 -4.96 8.57 7.00
N ASP A 207 -4.32 9.71 7.21
CA ASP A 207 -2.86 9.80 7.29
C ASP A 207 -2.31 8.94 8.43
N GLN A 208 -2.91 9.07 9.61
CA GLN A 208 -2.43 8.35 10.77
C GLN A 208 -2.74 6.85 10.69
N ILE A 209 -3.93 6.49 10.21
CA ILE A 209 -4.37 5.11 10.04
C ILE A 209 -3.47 4.37 9.04
N THR A 210 -3.18 4.99 7.89
CA THR A 210 -2.33 4.37 6.87
C THR A 210 -0.87 4.26 7.34
N LEU A 211 -0.34 5.25 8.06
CA LEU A 211 0.98 5.12 8.70
C LEU A 211 1.01 3.98 9.73
N LEU A 212 -0.03 3.82 10.57
CA LEU A 212 -0.12 2.71 11.52
C LEU A 212 -0.08 1.36 10.78
N TRP A 213 -0.79 1.26 9.66
CA TRP A 213 -0.79 0.08 8.82
C TRP A 213 0.60 -0.22 8.25
N ALA A 214 1.21 0.77 7.61
CA ALA A 214 2.55 0.66 7.02
C ALA A 214 3.60 0.24 8.05
N TRP A 215 3.58 0.83 9.26
CA TRP A 215 4.56 0.55 10.31
C TRP A 215 4.35 -0.85 10.90
N SER A 216 3.09 -1.31 10.96
CA SER A 216 2.75 -2.67 11.35
C SER A 216 3.25 -3.70 10.32
N LYS A 217 3.15 -3.38 9.01
CA LYS A 217 3.72 -4.22 7.94
C LYS A 217 5.24 -4.28 8.04
N LEU A 218 5.89 -3.16 8.35
CA LEU A 218 7.34 -3.08 8.58
C LEU A 218 7.76 -3.92 9.80
N ALA A 219 7.04 -3.81 10.92
CA ALA A 219 7.32 -4.54 12.15
C ALA A 219 7.10 -6.07 12.06
N THR A 220 6.29 -6.50 11.09
CA THR A 220 6.08 -7.91 10.76
C THR A 220 6.86 -8.36 9.53
N ALA A 221 7.71 -7.50 8.97
CA ALA A 221 8.64 -7.87 7.93
C ALA A 221 9.94 -8.39 8.58
N SER A 222 10.47 -9.51 8.09
CA SER A 222 11.51 -10.32 8.74
C SER A 222 12.85 -9.57 8.93
N PRO A 223 13.50 -9.62 10.12
CA PRO A 223 14.97 -9.42 10.21
C PRO A 223 15.68 -10.41 11.17
N PRO A 224 17.01 -10.68 11.08
CA PRO A 224 18.05 -10.09 10.20
C PRO A 224 18.80 -11.09 9.28
N GLY A 225 19.33 -10.58 8.15
CA GLY A 225 20.07 -11.30 7.08
C GLY A 225 19.53 -11.00 5.66
N GLY A 226 18.30 -10.50 5.58
CA GLY A 226 17.56 -10.19 4.35
C GLY A 226 17.45 -8.69 4.03
N ASN A 227 16.38 -8.35 3.32
CA ASN A 227 16.20 -7.15 2.50
C ASN A 227 15.78 -5.88 3.27
N ILE A 228 15.60 -5.97 4.59
CA ILE A 228 15.06 -4.91 5.47
C ILE A 228 16.07 -4.61 6.57
N LEU A 229 16.37 -3.32 6.78
CA LEU A 229 17.52 -2.84 7.57
C LEU A 229 17.15 -2.34 8.98
N VAL A 230 15.90 -2.50 9.42
CA VAL A 230 15.46 -2.15 10.78
C VAL A 230 15.29 -3.42 11.60
N SER A 231 15.73 -3.41 12.87
CA SER A 231 15.48 -4.55 13.75
C SER A 231 13.97 -4.69 14.02
N PRO A 232 13.45 -5.91 14.21
CA PRO A 232 12.03 -6.08 14.44
C PRO A 232 11.60 -5.42 15.75
N GLU A 233 12.46 -5.37 16.76
CA GLU A 233 12.22 -4.66 18.02
C GLU A 233 12.04 -3.16 17.80
N GLN A 234 12.93 -2.53 17.02
CA GLN A 234 12.83 -1.10 16.72
C GLN A 234 11.55 -0.79 15.95
N ALA A 235 11.22 -1.59 14.94
CA ALA A 235 9.98 -1.41 14.17
C ALA A 235 8.73 -1.61 15.05
N ARG A 236 8.74 -2.60 15.96
CA ARG A 236 7.66 -2.81 16.95
C ARG A 236 7.54 -1.64 17.93
N GLN A 237 8.64 -1.05 18.36
CA GLN A 237 8.61 0.12 19.22
C GLN A 237 7.97 1.32 18.50
N MET A 238 8.33 1.55 17.24
CA MET A 238 7.79 2.65 16.43
C MET A 238 6.28 2.53 16.24
N VAL A 239 5.80 1.34 15.89
CA VAL A 239 4.34 1.13 15.71
C VAL A 239 3.58 1.25 17.03
N ARG A 240 4.13 0.77 18.15
CA ARG A 240 3.54 0.96 19.49
C ARG A 240 3.42 2.42 19.87
N GLN A 241 4.44 3.23 19.59
CA GLN A 241 4.41 4.68 19.85
C GLN A 241 3.32 5.37 19.04
N LEU A 242 3.19 5.06 17.75
CA LEU A 242 2.13 5.61 16.91
C LEU A 242 0.74 5.16 17.38
N PHE A 243 0.56 3.88 17.68
CA PHE A 243 -0.71 3.38 18.22
C PHE A 243 -1.07 4.08 19.55
N SER A 244 -0.10 4.30 20.43
CA SER A 244 -0.32 5.01 21.70
C SER A 244 -0.77 6.45 21.47
N ALA A 245 -0.17 7.18 20.52
CA ALA A 245 -0.61 8.52 20.14
C ALA A 245 -2.05 8.51 19.57
N LEU A 246 -2.37 7.50 18.76
CA LEU A 246 -3.69 7.36 18.12
C LEU A 246 -4.82 6.93 19.06
N SER A 247 -4.51 6.19 20.11
CA SER A 247 -5.48 5.65 21.10
C SER A 247 -5.52 6.45 22.41
N GLY A 248 -4.66 7.47 22.54
CA GLY A 248 -4.61 8.39 23.68
C GLY A 248 -5.93 9.11 23.93
N SER A 249 -6.01 9.89 25.02
CA SER A 249 -7.25 10.56 25.44
C SER A 249 -7.85 11.52 24.40
N GLN A 250 -7.01 12.07 23.52
CA GLN A 250 -7.39 12.93 22.39
C GLN A 250 -7.14 12.25 21.03
N GLY A 251 -6.89 10.94 21.01
CA GLY A 251 -6.48 10.20 19.82
C GLY A 251 -7.61 9.95 18.83
N LEU A 252 -7.27 9.89 17.54
CA LEU A 252 -8.23 9.75 16.43
C LEU A 252 -9.02 8.42 16.47
N LEU A 253 -8.53 7.40 17.18
CA LEU A 253 -9.22 6.12 17.33
C LEU A 253 -10.22 6.09 18.49
N ARG A 254 -10.38 7.19 19.24
CA ARG A 254 -11.34 7.26 20.36
C ARG A 254 -12.79 7.43 19.93
N ARG A 255 -13.02 7.87 18.69
CA ARG A 255 -14.37 8.07 18.16
C ARG A 255 -14.55 7.31 16.85
N PRO A 256 -14.52 5.96 16.87
CA PRO A 256 -14.74 5.15 15.67
C PRO A 256 -16.04 5.49 14.94
N SER A 257 -17.05 5.99 15.67
CA SER A 257 -18.33 6.46 15.12
C SER A 257 -18.21 7.69 14.21
N GLU A 258 -17.18 8.52 14.38
CA GLU A 258 -16.95 9.73 13.57
C GLU A 258 -16.21 9.41 12.25
N LEU A 259 -15.57 8.24 12.14
CA LEU A 259 -14.88 7.82 10.93
C LEU A 259 -15.89 7.58 9.79
N SER A 260 -15.55 8.01 8.57
CA SER A 260 -16.27 7.58 7.37
C SER A 260 -16.16 6.06 7.18
N PRO A 261 -17.05 5.41 6.40
CA PRO A 261 -16.98 3.97 6.16
C PRO A 261 -15.62 3.53 5.59
N ARG A 262 -15.04 4.34 4.69
CA ARG A 262 -13.71 4.12 4.12
C ARG A 262 -12.60 4.20 5.18
N GLU A 263 -12.63 5.22 6.03
CA GLU A 263 -11.68 5.37 7.14
C GLU A 263 -11.79 4.21 8.13
N ALA A 264 -13.01 3.75 8.42
CA ALA A 264 -13.22 2.59 9.29
C ALA A 264 -12.66 1.30 8.66
N GLY A 265 -12.83 1.09 7.35
CA GLY A 265 -12.27 -0.07 6.64
C GLY A 265 -10.75 -0.11 6.73
N LEU A 266 -10.09 0.99 6.38
CA LEU A 266 -8.63 1.13 6.52
C LEU A 266 -8.18 1.07 7.99
N GLY A 267 -8.98 1.61 8.91
CA GLY A 267 -8.75 1.55 10.35
C GLY A 267 -8.70 0.11 10.86
N VAL A 268 -9.65 -0.73 10.44
CA VAL A 268 -9.67 -2.15 10.77
C VAL A 268 -8.44 -2.87 10.20
N GLU A 269 -8.06 -2.63 8.93
CA GLU A 269 -6.84 -3.22 8.34
C GLU A 269 -5.56 -2.83 9.08
N ALA A 270 -5.45 -1.56 9.47
CA ALA A 270 -4.34 -1.06 10.27
C ALA A 270 -4.28 -1.74 11.64
N LEU A 271 -5.43 -1.88 12.32
CA LEU A 271 -5.52 -2.50 13.64
C LEU A 271 -5.29 -4.01 13.60
N VAL A 272 -5.78 -4.73 12.59
CA VAL A 272 -5.48 -6.15 12.39
C VAL A 272 -3.98 -6.34 12.15
N SER A 273 -3.38 -5.50 11.31
CA SER A 273 -1.94 -5.53 11.07
C SER A 273 -1.15 -5.21 12.34
N TYR A 274 -1.59 -4.25 13.14
CA TYR A 274 -0.97 -3.90 14.41
C TYR A 274 -1.08 -5.04 15.43
N ALA A 275 -2.24 -5.69 15.54
CA ALA A 275 -2.45 -6.85 16.41
C ALA A 275 -1.44 -7.97 16.12
N ALA A 276 -1.08 -8.19 14.86
CA ALA A 276 -0.07 -9.17 14.45
C ALA A 276 1.36 -8.83 14.90
N THR A 277 1.62 -7.59 15.37
CA THR A 277 2.92 -7.19 15.95
C THR A 277 3.01 -7.45 17.47
N LEU A 278 1.88 -7.78 18.11
CA LEU A 278 1.76 -7.96 19.54
C LEU A 278 1.97 -9.42 19.93
N SER A 279 2.46 -9.65 21.14
CA SER A 279 2.84 -11.00 21.60
C SER A 279 1.99 -11.53 22.75
N SER A 280 1.18 -10.69 23.40
CA SER A 280 0.35 -11.10 24.54
C SER A 280 -1.14 -10.87 24.29
N PRO A 281 -2.01 -11.79 24.77
CA PRO A 281 -3.46 -11.60 24.70
C PRO A 281 -3.95 -10.32 25.39
N GLN A 282 -3.26 -9.86 26.43
CA GLN A 282 -3.57 -8.62 27.15
C GLN A 282 -3.35 -7.39 26.27
N GLU A 283 -2.30 -7.37 25.44
CA GLU A 283 -2.05 -6.29 24.48
C GLU A 283 -3.02 -6.32 23.30
N ILE A 284 -3.44 -7.51 22.86
CA ILE A 284 -4.33 -7.69 21.70
C ILE A 284 -5.78 -7.29 22.04
N ARG A 285 -6.24 -7.54 23.27
CA ARG A 285 -7.66 -7.32 23.66
C ARG A 285 -8.15 -5.88 23.40
N PRO A 286 -7.43 -4.80 23.79
CA PRO A 286 -7.85 -3.43 23.46
C PRO A 286 -7.94 -3.15 21.95
N VAL A 287 -7.07 -3.76 21.16
CA VAL A 287 -7.08 -3.62 19.69
C VAL A 287 -8.32 -4.29 19.09
N LEU A 288 -8.66 -5.48 19.55
CA LEU A 288 -9.89 -6.18 19.14
C LEU A 288 -11.15 -5.40 19.50
N GLN A 289 -11.15 -4.72 20.65
CA GLN A 289 -12.27 -3.86 21.05
C GLN A 289 -12.46 -2.68 20.08
N LEU A 290 -11.37 -2.00 19.71
CA LEU A 290 -11.42 -0.92 18.71
C LEU A 290 -11.91 -1.42 17.34
N ILE A 291 -11.45 -2.59 16.91
CA ILE A 291 -11.94 -3.23 15.67
C ILE A 291 -13.45 -3.42 15.73
N ARG A 292 -13.97 -3.98 16.83
CA ARG A 292 -15.42 -4.20 17.02
C ARG A 292 -16.22 -2.90 16.97
N GLU A 293 -15.70 -1.83 17.55
CA GLU A 293 -16.34 -0.50 17.53
C GLU A 293 -16.39 0.12 16.12
N MET A 294 -15.48 -0.26 15.22
CA MET A 294 -15.48 0.18 13.81
C MET A 294 -16.42 -0.62 12.92
N LEU A 295 -16.72 -1.89 13.24
CA LEU A 295 -17.53 -2.78 12.39
C LEU A 295 -18.88 -2.20 11.93
N PRO A 296 -19.67 -1.49 12.79
CA PRO A 296 -20.94 -0.92 12.35
C PRO A 296 -20.81 0.08 11.20
N ARG A 297 -19.66 0.75 11.05
CA ARG A 297 -19.42 1.72 9.97
C ARG A 297 -19.23 1.02 8.62
N LEU A 298 -18.68 -0.19 8.60
CA LEU A 298 -18.45 -0.96 7.37
C LEU A 298 -19.78 -1.33 6.69
N SER A 299 -20.82 -1.61 7.46
CA SER A 299 -22.16 -1.89 6.95
C SER A 299 -22.79 -0.73 6.18
N SER A 300 -22.34 0.51 6.43
CA SER A 300 -22.83 1.75 5.80
C SER A 300 -22.07 2.16 4.54
N ALA A 301 -21.15 1.33 4.04
CA ALA A 301 -20.35 1.63 2.86
C ALA A 301 -21.11 1.60 1.52
N GLN A 302 -22.37 1.17 1.50
CA GLN A 302 -23.12 0.89 0.26
C GLN A 302 -23.21 2.10 -0.68
N GLY A 303 -22.99 1.85 -1.98
CA GLY A 303 -23.16 2.85 -3.03
C GLY A 303 -21.92 3.68 -3.35
N ASP A 304 -20.81 3.47 -2.66
CA ASP A 304 -19.48 4.02 -2.97
C ASP A 304 -18.50 2.87 -3.17
N TRP A 305 -18.00 2.66 -4.40
CA TRP A 305 -17.17 1.49 -4.71
C TRP A 305 -15.93 1.41 -3.82
N SER A 306 -15.33 2.55 -3.50
CA SER A 306 -14.07 2.61 -2.75
C SER A 306 -14.33 2.23 -1.30
N ALA A 307 -15.38 2.77 -0.69
CA ALA A 307 -15.77 2.40 0.67
C ALA A 307 -16.18 0.93 0.77
N GLN A 308 -16.90 0.40 -0.23
CA GLN A 308 -17.31 -1.01 -0.24
C GLN A 308 -16.12 -1.96 -0.42
N ALA A 309 -15.15 -1.63 -1.27
CA ALA A 309 -13.94 -2.44 -1.44
C ALA A 309 -13.13 -2.51 -0.13
N GLU A 310 -12.97 -1.37 0.56
CA GLU A 310 -12.31 -1.34 1.87
C GLU A 310 -13.09 -2.12 2.92
N ALA A 311 -14.43 -2.03 2.91
CA ALA A 311 -15.28 -2.80 3.82
C ALA A 311 -15.15 -4.31 3.60
N VAL A 312 -15.18 -4.79 2.34
CA VAL A 312 -14.97 -6.21 2.01
C VAL A 312 -13.63 -6.69 2.57
N THR A 313 -12.56 -5.94 2.33
CA THR A 313 -11.21 -6.30 2.74
C THR A 313 -11.10 -6.38 4.26
N ALA A 314 -11.55 -5.33 4.95
CA ALA A 314 -11.58 -5.24 6.41
C ALA A 314 -12.35 -6.40 7.06
N LEU A 315 -13.55 -6.72 6.54
CA LEU A 315 -14.39 -7.80 7.08
C LEU A 315 -13.76 -9.18 6.89
N LEU A 316 -13.09 -9.41 5.75
CA LEU A 316 -12.33 -10.65 5.54
C LEU A 316 -11.14 -10.76 6.50
N SER A 317 -10.44 -9.67 6.77
CA SER A 317 -9.36 -9.64 7.76
C SER A 317 -9.87 -9.91 9.18
N VAL A 318 -11.03 -9.37 9.55
CA VAL A 318 -11.70 -9.66 10.83
C VAL A 318 -12.08 -11.13 10.91
N TYR A 319 -12.65 -11.70 9.85
CA TYR A 319 -12.98 -13.12 9.79
C TYR A 319 -11.74 -14.00 9.98
N ARG A 320 -10.62 -13.69 9.32
CA ARG A 320 -9.36 -14.43 9.48
C ARG A 320 -8.79 -14.34 10.89
N LEU A 321 -8.92 -13.18 11.52
CA LEU A 321 -8.41 -12.95 12.87
C LEU A 321 -9.26 -13.64 13.96
N SER A 322 -10.57 -13.65 13.79
CA SER A 322 -11.52 -14.04 14.85
C SER A 322 -12.27 -15.36 14.59
N GLY A 323 -12.36 -15.80 13.35
CA GLY A 323 -13.25 -16.88 12.91
C GLY A 323 -14.73 -16.52 12.89
N GLU A 324 -15.11 -15.26 13.18
CA GLU A 324 -16.51 -14.84 13.27
C GLU A 324 -17.20 -14.88 11.89
N ARG A 325 -18.07 -15.88 11.69
CA ARG A 325 -18.78 -16.09 10.42
C ARG A 325 -19.67 -14.91 10.00
N THR A 326 -20.14 -14.11 10.96
CA THR A 326 -20.90 -12.88 10.71
C THR A 326 -20.11 -11.89 9.86
N ALA A 327 -18.81 -11.73 10.11
CA ALA A 327 -17.93 -10.87 9.31
C ALA A 327 -17.80 -11.39 7.87
N LEU A 328 -17.67 -12.70 7.68
CA LEU A 328 -17.62 -13.31 6.35
C LEU A 328 -18.93 -13.11 5.55
N LEU A 329 -20.08 -13.31 6.20
CA LEU A 329 -21.38 -13.10 5.56
C LEU A 329 -21.59 -11.64 5.17
N GLU A 330 -21.15 -10.71 6.02
CA GLU A 330 -21.20 -9.28 5.75
C GLU A 330 -20.24 -8.88 4.62
N ALA A 331 -19.04 -9.46 4.55
CA ALA A 331 -18.12 -9.27 3.43
C ALA A 331 -18.76 -9.71 2.10
N LEU A 332 -19.43 -10.87 2.09
CA LEU A 332 -20.15 -11.37 0.92
C LEU A 332 -21.29 -10.41 0.51
N ARG A 333 -21.99 -9.81 1.47
CA ARG A 333 -23.04 -8.81 1.20
C ARG A 333 -22.44 -7.56 0.54
N GLN A 334 -21.33 -7.04 1.06
CA GLN A 334 -20.65 -5.88 0.49
C GLN A 334 -20.11 -6.18 -0.90
N TRP A 335 -19.51 -7.36 -1.12
CA TRP A 335 -19.03 -7.81 -2.43
C TRP A 335 -20.14 -7.84 -3.47
N LYS A 336 -21.29 -8.45 -3.15
CA LYS A 336 -22.47 -8.44 -4.04
C LYS A 336 -22.97 -7.03 -4.35
N GLY A 337 -22.80 -6.09 -3.43
CA GLY A 337 -23.08 -4.67 -3.66
C GLY A 337 -22.09 -4.05 -4.64
N LEU A 338 -20.80 -4.26 -4.42
CA LEU A 338 -19.71 -3.75 -5.27
C LEU A 338 -19.84 -4.27 -6.71
N GLN A 339 -20.21 -5.54 -6.91
CA GLN A 339 -20.43 -6.12 -8.24
C GLN A 339 -21.49 -5.37 -9.06
N LYS A 340 -22.45 -4.71 -8.41
CA LYS A 340 -23.47 -3.89 -9.10
C LYS A 340 -22.92 -2.57 -9.64
N LEU A 341 -21.74 -2.16 -9.18
CA LEU A 341 -21.04 -0.96 -9.64
C LEU A 341 -20.07 -1.27 -10.80
N TRP A 342 -19.93 -2.54 -11.19
CA TRP A 342 -19.10 -2.91 -12.33
C TRP A 342 -19.77 -2.50 -13.65
N ASP A 343 -19.10 -1.67 -14.44
CA ASP A 343 -19.46 -1.37 -15.81
C ASP A 343 -18.71 -2.33 -16.76
N PRO A 344 -19.41 -3.27 -17.41
CA PRO A 344 -18.76 -4.23 -18.31
C PRO A 344 -18.32 -3.60 -19.65
N GLN A 345 -18.87 -2.45 -20.05
CA GLN A 345 -18.46 -1.77 -21.27
C GLN A 345 -17.18 -0.96 -21.05
N ALA A 346 -17.08 -0.32 -19.90
CA ALA A 346 -15.92 0.49 -19.53
C ALA A 346 -14.83 -0.33 -18.80
N GLU A 347 -15.11 -1.59 -18.45
CA GLU A 347 -14.24 -2.48 -17.68
C GLU A 347 -13.72 -1.83 -16.38
N LEU A 348 -14.58 -1.08 -15.71
CA LEU A 348 -14.26 -0.33 -14.48
C LEU A 348 -15.44 -0.23 -13.53
N PHE A 349 -15.17 0.02 -12.24
CA PHE A 349 -16.22 0.32 -11.27
C PHE A 349 -16.63 1.79 -11.36
N VAL A 350 -17.94 2.07 -11.45
CA VAL A 350 -18.47 3.43 -11.37
C VAL A 350 -18.31 4.00 -9.96
N SER A 351 -18.09 5.32 -9.84
CA SER A 351 -17.88 6.00 -8.56
C SER A 351 -19.01 5.75 -7.57
N ARG A 352 -20.26 5.88 -8.05
CA ARG A 352 -21.49 5.60 -7.30
C ARG A 352 -22.56 5.02 -8.20
N ALA A 353 -23.55 4.36 -7.60
CA ALA A 353 -24.69 3.83 -8.34
C ALA A 353 -25.42 4.95 -9.09
N GLY A 354 -25.49 4.85 -10.42
CA GLY A 354 -26.13 5.83 -11.29
C GLY A 354 -25.20 6.93 -11.84
N ASP A 355 -23.93 6.95 -11.44
CA ASP A 355 -22.94 7.83 -12.07
C ASP A 355 -22.58 7.32 -13.47
N ALA A 356 -22.36 8.24 -14.41
CA ALA A 356 -21.71 7.89 -15.67
C ALA A 356 -20.26 7.45 -15.41
N PRO A 357 -19.73 6.45 -16.14
CA PRO A 357 -18.33 6.08 -16.04
C PRO A 357 -17.45 7.30 -16.35
N VAL A 358 -16.64 7.72 -15.38
CA VAL A 358 -15.67 8.79 -15.59
C VAL A 358 -14.43 8.17 -16.23
N TYR A 359 -14.35 8.23 -17.55
CA TYR A 359 -13.18 7.79 -18.31
C TYR A 359 -11.98 8.67 -17.94
N LEU A 360 -11.02 8.12 -17.19
CA LEU A 360 -9.72 8.76 -16.96
C LEU A 360 -8.75 8.58 -18.14
N TYR A 361 -9.14 7.78 -19.14
CA TYR A 361 -8.37 7.53 -20.35
C TYR A 361 -9.30 7.49 -21.56
N SER A 362 -9.31 8.56 -22.35
CA SER A 362 -9.62 8.43 -23.77
C SER A 362 -8.30 8.52 -24.52
N VAL A 363 -7.82 7.38 -25.01
CA VAL A 363 -6.82 7.39 -26.08
C VAL A 363 -7.56 7.79 -27.35
N GLN A 364 -7.28 8.99 -27.84
CA GLN A 364 -7.49 9.36 -29.24
C GLN A 364 -6.14 9.70 -29.84
#